data_AF-A0A1D2K077-F1
#
_entry.id   AF-A0A1D2K077-F1
#
_cell.length_a   1.000
_cell.length_b   1.000
_cell.length_c   1.000
_cell.angle_alpha   90.00
_cell.angle_beta   90.00
_cell.angle_gamma   90.00
#
_symmetry.space_group_name_H-M   'P 1'
#
loop_
_entity.id
_entity.type
_entity.pdbx_description
1 polymer ?
#
loop_
_entity_poly.entity_id
_entity_poly.type
_entity_poly.pdbx_seq_one_letter_code
_entity_poly.pdbx_strand_id
1 'polypeptide(L)'
;MPILFMLLVVALGILLFLSFWSVLVICIGLGFIYYGLQQFKIAKGWVKWLHPIVVILGIGLVISQWKFALFVTIVSVGFYYINKHKRANAKNRNQSVFEYKP
;
A
#
# COMPACT_ATOMS: atom_id res chain seq x y z
N MET A 1 3.27 -12.80 -30.25
CA MET A 1 2.52 -11.63 -29.77
C MET A 1 1.36 -11.99 -28.82
N PRO A 2 0.37 -12.85 -29.18
CA PRO A 2 -0.80 -13.10 -28.32
C PRO A 2 -0.47 -13.89 -27.04
N ILE A 3 0.46 -14.86 -27.12
CA ILE A 3 0.87 -15.69 -25.98
C ILE A 3 1.57 -14.86 -24.89
N LEU A 4 2.43 -13.91 -25.30
CA LEU A 4 3.10 -12.97 -24.38
C LEU A 4 2.09 -12.04 -23.68
N PHE A 5 1.08 -11.57 -24.40
CA PHE A 5 0.01 -10.75 -23.83
C PHE A 5 -0.85 -11.55 -22.83
N MET A 6 -1.21 -12.79 -23.17
CA MET A 6 -1.94 -13.69 -22.27
C MET A 6 -1.17 -13.97 -20.97
N LEU A 7 0.14 -14.24 -21.08
CA LEU A 7 1.03 -14.42 -19.93
C LEU A 7 1.10 -13.18 -19.05
N LEU A 8 1.14 -12.00 -19.65
CA LEU A 8 1.19 -10.73 -18.93
C LEU A 8 -0.11 -10.44 -18.17
N VAL A 9 -1.26 -10.73 -18.77
CA VAL A 9 -2.58 -10.60 -18.12
C VAL A 9 -2.73 -11.59 -16.97
N VAL A 10 -2.29 -12.85 -17.15
CA VAL A 10 -2.30 -13.86 -16.08
C VAL A 10 -1.35 -13.46 -14.95
N ALA A 11 -0.15 -12.97 -15.28
CA ALA A 11 0.79 -12.46 -14.28
C ALA A 11 0.20 -11.28 -13.50
N LEU A 12 -0.46 -10.33 -14.16
CA LEU A 12 -1.19 -9.23 -13.52
C LEU A 12 -2.33 -9.72 -12.64
N GLY A 13 -3.11 -10.71 -13.08
CA GLY A 13 -4.19 -11.31 -12.31
C GLY A 13 -3.67 -11.99 -11.04
N ILE A 14 -2.58 -12.76 -11.14
CA ILE A 14 -1.91 -13.39 -10.01
C ILE A 14 -1.33 -12.33 -9.06
N LEU A 15 -0.75 -11.25 -9.59
CA LEU A 15 -0.25 -10.13 -8.80
C LEU A 15 -1.37 -9.43 -8.03
N LEU A 16 -2.53 -9.24 -8.65
CA LEU A 16 -3.72 -8.68 -8.01
C LEU A 16 -4.28 -9.60 -6.92
N PHE A 17 -4.28 -10.92 -7.14
CA PHE A 17 -4.72 -11.89 -6.16
C PHE A 17 -3.76 -11.97 -4.95
N LEU A 18 -2.46 -11.97 -5.20
CA LEU A 18 -1.42 -11.91 -4.17
C LEU A 18 -1.50 -10.61 -3.35
N SER A 19 -1.70 -9.48 -4.02
CA SER A 19 -1.86 -8.19 -3.32
C SER A 19 -3.13 -8.12 -2.50
N PHE A 20 -4.25 -8.69 -2.96
CA PHE A 20 -5.47 -8.80 -2.15
C PHE A 20 -5.21 -9.60 -0.87
N TRP A 21 -4.51 -10.73 -0.97
CA TRP A 21 -4.16 -11.54 0.20
C TRP A 21 -3.25 -10.78 1.18
N SER A 22 -2.24 -10.07 0.66
CA SER A 22 -1.38 -9.22 1.49
C SER A 22 -2.16 -8.12 2.21
N VAL A 23 -3.11 -7.45 1.54
CA VAL A 23 -3.98 -6.44 2.15
C VAL A 23 -4.83 -7.06 3.27
N LEU A 24 -5.39 -8.24 3.04
CA LEU A 24 -6.21 -8.97 4.02
C LEU A 24 -5.38 -9.32 5.27
N VAL A 25 -4.15 -9.83 5.09
CA VAL A 25 -3.22 -10.12 6.19
C VAL A 25 -2.83 -8.86 6.96
N ILE A 26 -2.60 -7.74 6.28
CA ILE A 26 -2.31 -6.45 6.93
C ILE A 26 -3.51 -5.96 7.74
N CYS A 27 -4.73 -6.06 7.20
CA CYS A 27 -5.95 -5.70 7.92
C CYS A 27 -6.16 -6.54 9.17
N ILE A 28 -5.92 -7.85 9.09
CA ILE A 28 -5.98 -8.76 10.25
C ILE A 28 -4.91 -8.37 11.28
N GLY A 29 -3.66 -8.12 10.85
CA GLY A 29 -2.56 -7.71 11.72
C GLY A 29 -2.84 -6.39 12.45
N LEU A 30 -3.37 -5.39 11.73
CA LEU A 30 -3.82 -4.13 12.31
C LEU A 30 -4.98 -4.32 13.29
N GLY A 31 -5.92 -5.23 12.99
CA GLY A 31 -6.98 -5.63 13.91
C GLY A 31 -6.42 -6.15 15.24
N PHE A 32 -5.46 -7.07 15.19
CA PHE A 32 -4.80 -7.59 16.39
C PHE A 32 -4.07 -6.51 17.19
N ILE A 33 -3.38 -5.58 16.52
CA ILE A 33 -2.72 -4.45 17.18
C ILE A 33 -3.75 -3.54 17.85
N TYR A 34 -4.84 -3.21 17.16
CA TYR A 34 -5.90 -2.35 17.67
C TYR A 34 -6.59 -2.98 18.88
N TYR A 35 -7.00 -4.24 18.80
CA TYR A 35 -7.59 -4.97 19.92
C TYR A 35 -6.62 -5.12 21.09
N GLY A 36 -5.36 -5.44 20.82
CA GLY A 36 -4.30 -5.55 21.84
C GLY A 36 -4.07 -4.23 22.59
N LEU A 37 -4.06 -3.10 21.88
CA LEU A 37 -3.89 -1.76 22.47
C LEU A 37 -5.16 -1.29 23.22
N GLN A 38 -6.35 -1.54 22.67
CA GLN A 38 -7.62 -1.12 23.28
C GLN A 38 -7.87 -1.88 24.59
N GLN A 39 -7.64 -3.20 24.59
CA GLN A 39 -7.79 -4.03 25.78
C GLN A 39 -6.69 -3.78 26.82
N PHE A 40 -5.56 -3.16 26.44
CA PHE A 40 -4.50 -2.77 27.39
C PHE A 40 -4.97 -1.76 28.43
N LYS A 41 -5.95 -0.92 28.07
CA LYS A 41 -6.54 0.08 28.99
C LYS A 41 -7.48 -0.56 30.02
N ILE A 42 -7.99 -1.76 29.77
CA ILE A 42 -9.06 -2.38 30.56
C ILE A 42 -8.54 -3.62 31.33
N ALA A 43 -7.51 -4.31 30.82
CA ALA A 43 -7.04 -5.57 31.39
C ALA A 43 -6.36 -5.41 32.77
N LYS A 44 -6.85 -6.17 33.76
CA LYS A 44 -6.22 -6.39 35.08
C LYS A 44 -5.76 -7.85 35.21
N GLY A 45 -4.60 -8.10 35.83
CA GLY A 45 -4.09 -9.46 36.11
C GLY A 45 -3.24 -10.10 34.99
N TRP A 46 -3.22 -11.44 34.95
CA TRP A 46 -2.39 -12.27 34.04
C TRP A 46 -2.58 -11.96 32.55
N VAL A 47 -3.74 -11.42 32.16
CA VAL A 47 -4.08 -11.03 30.78
C VAL A 47 -3.16 -9.91 30.25
N LYS A 48 -2.53 -9.10 31.12
CA LYS A 48 -1.54 -8.09 30.71
C LYS A 48 -0.30 -8.67 30.04
N TRP A 49 0.09 -9.90 30.39
CA TRP A 49 1.28 -10.55 29.81
C TRP A 49 1.03 -11.14 28.41
N LEU A 50 -0.22 -11.46 28.09
CA LEU A 50 -0.62 -11.96 26.77
C LEU A 50 -0.71 -10.86 25.71
N HIS A 51 -1.06 -9.63 26.11
CA HIS A 51 -1.17 -8.50 25.18
C HIS A 51 0.09 -8.15 24.39
N PRO A 52 1.29 -8.01 24.99
CA PRO A 52 2.48 -7.72 24.22
C PRO A 52 2.76 -8.82 23.18
N ILE A 53 2.43 -10.07 23.47
CA ILE A 53 2.58 -11.19 22.52
C ILE A 53 1.63 -11.03 21.32
N VAL A 54 0.36 -10.66 21.57
CA VAL A 54 -0.63 -10.43 20.51
C VAL A 54 -0.24 -9.23 19.63
N VAL A 55 0.27 -8.16 20.23
CA VAL A 55 0.75 -6.98 19.50
C VAL A 55 2.00 -7.32 18.67
N ILE A 56 2.95 -8.08 19.22
CA ILE A 56 4.14 -8.55 18.50
C ILE A 56 3.75 -9.45 17.32
N LEU A 57 2.79 -10.36 17.50
CA LEU A 57 2.26 -11.19 16.42
C LEU A 57 1.60 -10.34 15.32
N GLY A 58 0.78 -9.35 15.70
CA GLY A 58 0.16 -8.42 14.76
C GLY A 58 1.20 -7.62 13.96
N ILE A 59 2.24 -7.10 14.63
CA ILE A 59 3.35 -6.39 13.99
C ILE A 59 4.14 -7.35 13.07
N GLY A 60 4.40 -8.58 13.50
CA GLY A 60 5.07 -9.61 12.70
C GLY A 60 4.32 -9.94 11.41
N LEU A 61 2.99 -10.04 11.47
CA LEU A 61 2.13 -10.24 10.30
C LEU A 61 2.21 -9.06 9.32
N VAL A 62 2.27 -7.83 9.82
CA VAL A 62 2.43 -6.63 8.97
C VAL A 62 3.82 -6.59 8.34
N ILE A 63 4.89 -6.85 9.11
CA ILE A 63 6.27 -6.87 8.62
C ILE A 63 6.48 -7.98 7.59
N SER A 64 5.83 -9.14 7.76
CA SER A 64 5.85 -10.25 6.80
C SER A 64 5.45 -9.81 5.38
N GLN A 65 4.62 -8.77 5.26
CA GLN A 65 4.15 -8.22 4.00
C GLN A 65 5.06 -7.10 3.42
N TRP A 66 6.34 -7.03 3.80
CA TRP A 66 7.30 -6.02 3.30
C TRP A 66 7.38 -5.91 1.77
N LYS A 67 7.16 -7.01 1.04
CA LYS A 67 7.09 -7.03 -0.43
C LYS A 67 5.95 -6.17 -0.97
N PHE A 68 4.81 -6.15 -0.29
CA PHE A 68 3.68 -5.29 -0.64
C PHE A 68 4.00 -3.82 -0.38
N ALA A 69 4.70 -3.50 0.72
CA ALA A 69 5.14 -2.13 1.00
C ALA A 69 6.08 -1.59 -0.10
N LEU A 70 7.01 -2.41 -0.59
CA LEU A 70 7.87 -2.05 -1.73
C LEU A 70 7.06 -1.82 -3.02
N PHE A 71 6.10 -2.70 -3.32
CA PHE A 71 5.21 -2.54 -4.47
C PHE A 71 4.41 -1.23 -4.42
N VAL A 72 3.78 -0.93 -3.28
CA VAL A 72 3.02 0.32 -3.08
C VAL A 72 3.92 1.55 -3.23
N THR A 73 5.16 1.48 -2.74
CA THR A 73 6.13 2.58 -2.86
C THR A 73 6.48 2.84 -4.32
N ILE A 74 6.76 1.79 -5.10
CA ILE A 74 7.06 1.91 -6.54
C ILE A 74 5.86 2.51 -7.31
N VAL A 75 4.65 2.02 -7.04
CA VAL A 75 3.42 2.55 -7.65
C VAL A 75 3.22 4.03 -7.31
N SER A 76 3.40 4.41 -6.03
CA SER A 76 3.25 5.79 -5.57
C SER A 76 4.27 6.73 -6.22
N VAL A 77 5.53 6.29 -6.35
CA VAL A 77 6.58 7.04 -7.05
C VAL A 77 6.24 7.18 -8.53
N GLY A 78 5.76 6.11 -9.18
CA GLY A 78 5.28 6.14 -10.57
C GLY A 78 4.17 7.18 -10.77
N PHE A 79 3.16 7.17 -9.91
CA PHE A 79 2.08 8.18 -9.92
C PHE A 79 2.60 9.60 -9.70
N TYR A 80 3.56 9.78 -8.79
CA TYR A 80 4.19 11.08 -8.54
C TYR A 80 4.88 11.62 -9.80
N TYR A 81 5.66 10.80 -10.49
CA TYR A 81 6.32 11.20 -11.74
C TYR A 81 5.32 11.52 -12.86
N ILE A 82 4.28 10.71 -13.03
CA ILE A 82 3.22 10.97 -14.03
C ILE A 82 2.54 12.31 -13.74
N ASN A 83 2.19 12.57 -12.47
CA ASN A 83 1.56 13.83 -12.07
C ASN A 83 2.51 15.03 -12.23
N LYS A 84 3.80 14.85 -11.94
CA LYS A 84 4.84 15.87 -12.18
C LYS A 84 4.93 16.21 -13.67
N HIS A 85 4.91 15.20 -14.54
CA HIS A 85 4.97 15.40 -15.99
C HIS A 85 3.71 16.06 -16.55
N LYS A 86 2.53 15.71 -16.02
CA LYS A 86 1.26 16.40 -16.36
C LYS A 86 1.28 17.87 -15.95
N ARG A 87 1.81 18.20 -14.77
CA ARG A 87 1.94 19.59 -14.30
C ARG A 87 2.94 20.39 -15.13
N ALA A 88 4.06 19.78 -15.55
CA ALA A 88 5.03 20.42 -16.44
C ALA A 88 4.42 20.75 -17.82
N ASN A 89 3.67 19.81 -18.40
CA ASN A 89 2.98 20.01 -19.68
C ASN A 89 1.84 21.06 -19.56
N ALA A 90 1.13 21.10 -18.44
CA ALA A 90 0.11 22.12 -18.18
C ALA A 90 0.72 23.53 -18.04
N LYS A 91 1.90 23.66 -17.41
CA LYS A 91 2.62 24.93 -17.27
C LYS A 91 3.10 25.46 -18.63
N ASN A 92 3.66 24.59 -19.47
CA ASN A 92 4.08 24.95 -20.84
C ASN A 92 2.89 25.37 -21.72
N ARG A 93 1.74 24.69 -21.59
CA ARG A 93 0.52 25.04 -22.34
C ARG A 93 -0.05 26.40 -21.95
N ASN A 94 0.07 26.80 -20.67
CA ASN A 94 -0.34 28.12 -20.23
C ASN A 94 0.66 29.20 -20.68
N GLN A 95 1.97 28.95 -20.64
CA GLN A 95 2.97 29.90 -21.18
C GLN A 95 2.76 30.19 -22.67
N SER A 96 2.48 29.17 -23.48
CA SER A 96 2.21 29.37 -24.91
C SER A 96 0.89 30.08 -25.20
N VAL A 97 -0.06 30.14 -24.25
CA VAL A 97 -1.33 30.87 -24.41
C VAL A 97 -1.16 32.36 -24.06
N PHE A 98 -0.24 32.70 -23.15
CA PHE A 98 0.06 34.11 -22.82
C PHE A 98 0.95 34.80 -23.87
N GLU A 99 1.73 34.05 -24.65
CA GLU A 99 2.56 34.58 -25.75
C GLU A 99 1.77 34.93 -27.03
N TYR A 100 0.52 34.48 -27.14
CA TYR A 100 -0.36 34.73 -28.30
C TYR A 100 -1.44 35.79 -28.05
N LYS A 101 -1.29 36.64 -27.01
CA LYS A 101 -2.15 37.81 -26.85
C LYS A 101 -1.45 39.03 -27.49
N PRO A 102 -1.90 39.50 -28.68
CA PRO A 102 -1.40 40.74 -29.27
C PRO A 102 -1.79 41.97 -28.44
#